data_AF-A0A268JAN6-F1
#
_entry.id   AF-A0A268JAN6-F1
#
_cell.length_a   1.000
_cell.length_b   1.000
_cell.length_c   1.000
_cell.angle_alpha   90.00
_cell.angle_beta   90.00
_cell.angle_gamma   90.00
#
_symmetry.space_group_name_H-M   'P 1'
#
loop_
_entity.id
_entity.type
_entity.pdbx_description
1 polymer ?
#
loop_
_entity_poly.entity_id
_entity_poly.type
_entity_poly.pdbx_seq_one_letter_code
_entity_poly.pdbx_strand_id
1 'polypeptide(L)'
;MSLGDKTIEELEEIEEELNEQEEEHGFSNYSMKIELYKEMYRKLSQLVRQHNEDVQSSLDYVKRKLIYCLIHYGTYLKTEFQKDDYLARSCLEEALKYDKRNPLASYRLGFLSYKFNDYIKSIQYFQQALDHDQYHKQHLYQLNEQQQFNAHLYLTNCALQIAKETYEKMNQLPFAKIQEIPKQELAPLISGLLENEKYLLRNAFYKISRDVTDTCSKAECEKLISSPPPETLLLYFSDRTIIALFNGEEVSLTQDQGYMLSYFLIKSSEEHPATRHHFSVVDTIRPNTYIQSVNRLRNPMSNRGFPSLIQRTRFQEEAAYYYDESYPFYIMYRVDEEVEYR
;
A
#
# COMPACT_ATOMS: atom_id res chain seq x y z
N MET A 1 7.35 13.42 29.92
CA MET A 1 8.72 13.53 29.37
C MET A 1 8.62 13.43 27.86
N SER A 2 9.37 14.25 27.12
CA SER A 2 9.40 14.17 25.65
C SER A 2 10.22 12.95 25.22
N LEU A 3 9.95 12.36 24.05
CA LEU A 3 10.82 11.32 23.48
C LEU A 3 12.28 11.80 23.35
N GLY A 4 12.48 13.10 23.14
CA GLY A 4 13.81 13.71 23.03
C GLY A 4 14.70 13.54 24.26
N ASP A 5 14.10 13.43 25.44
CA ASP A 5 14.80 13.35 26.74
C ASP A 5 15.26 11.92 27.07
N LYS A 6 14.79 10.92 26.32
CA LYS A 6 15.01 9.49 26.60
C LYS A 6 16.33 8.97 26.03
N THR A 7 16.91 7.98 26.69
CA THR A 7 18.05 7.17 26.21
C THR A 7 17.63 6.25 25.07
N ILE A 8 18.58 5.57 24.41
CA ILE A 8 18.23 4.59 23.37
C ILE A 8 17.49 3.41 24.01
N GLU A 9 17.98 2.95 25.16
CA GLU A 9 17.38 1.85 25.93
C GLU A 9 15.92 2.17 26.32
N GLU A 10 15.65 3.39 26.81
CA GLU A 10 14.28 3.81 27.11
C GLU A 10 13.38 3.95 25.88
N LEU A 11 13.95 4.19 24.69
CA LEU A 11 13.18 4.21 23.44
C LEU A 11 12.90 2.79 22.94
N GLU A 12 13.83 1.85 23.14
CA GLU A 12 13.62 0.42 22.89
C GLU A 12 12.54 -0.16 23.81
N GLU A 13 12.52 0.23 25.09
CA GLU A 13 11.42 -0.12 26.02
C GLU A 13 10.07 0.38 25.51
N ILE A 14 10.00 1.60 24.97
CA ILE A 14 8.77 2.13 24.36
C ILE A 14 8.40 1.37 23.08
N GLU A 15 9.39 0.96 22.28
CA GLU A 15 9.13 0.10 21.12
C GLU A 15 8.45 -1.20 21.56
N GLU A 16 8.95 -1.84 22.62
CA GLU A 16 8.37 -3.05 23.20
C GLU A 16 6.95 -2.79 23.73
N GLU A 17 6.73 -1.72 24.49
CA GLU A 17 5.39 -1.34 24.98
C GLU A 17 4.40 -1.08 23.84
N LEU A 18 4.83 -0.39 22.78
CA LEU A 18 3.99 -0.16 21.61
C LEU A 18 3.67 -1.47 20.91
N ASN A 19 4.65 -2.37 20.77
CA ASN A 19 4.41 -3.69 20.21
C ASN A 19 3.40 -4.46 21.06
N GLU A 20 3.56 -4.50 22.39
CA GLU A 20 2.60 -5.16 23.30
C GLU A 20 1.18 -4.56 23.20
N GLN A 21 1.05 -3.24 23.06
CA GLN A 21 -0.25 -2.61 22.82
C GLN A 21 -0.85 -3.03 21.47
N GLU A 22 -0.04 -3.12 20.41
CA GLU A 22 -0.51 -3.66 19.12
C GLU A 22 -0.92 -5.13 19.26
N GLU A 23 -0.18 -5.90 20.05
CA GLU A 23 -0.50 -7.28 20.37
C GLU A 23 -1.76 -7.40 21.21
N GLU A 24 -2.16 -6.42 22.02
CA GLU A 24 -3.39 -6.43 22.82
C GLU A 24 -4.60 -5.99 21.98
N HIS A 25 -4.45 -4.89 21.23
CA HIS A 25 -5.54 -4.23 20.53
C HIS A 25 -5.74 -4.75 19.09
N GLY A 26 -4.73 -5.41 18.51
CA GLY A 26 -4.80 -6.03 17.18
C GLY A 26 -4.63 -5.05 16.01
N PHE A 27 -3.91 -3.95 16.22
CA PHE A 27 -3.77 -2.91 15.20
C PHE A 27 -2.43 -2.14 15.25
N SER A 28 -1.76 -1.94 14.13
CA SER A 28 -0.47 -1.23 14.09
C SER A 28 -0.55 0.24 14.57
N ASN A 29 0.33 0.68 15.48
CA ASN A 29 0.41 2.03 16.05
C ASN A 29 1.42 2.90 15.27
N TYR A 30 1.23 2.95 13.95
CA TYR A 30 2.14 3.59 13.03
C TYR A 30 2.51 5.03 13.39
N SER A 31 1.54 5.86 13.81
CA SER A 31 1.83 7.26 14.16
C SER A 31 2.84 7.37 15.31
N MET A 32 2.66 6.60 16.38
CA MET A 32 3.57 6.63 17.52
C MET A 32 4.91 5.98 17.17
N LYS A 33 4.88 4.88 16.39
CA LYS A 33 6.10 4.23 15.88
C LYS A 33 6.93 5.13 14.96
N ILE A 34 6.30 5.94 14.11
CA ILE A 34 7.00 6.91 13.25
C ILE A 34 7.75 7.92 14.12
N GLU A 35 7.09 8.52 15.11
CA GLU A 35 7.74 9.49 16.00
C GLU A 35 8.84 8.86 16.85
N LEU A 36 8.62 7.63 17.34
CA LEU A 36 9.63 6.85 18.04
C LEU A 36 10.86 6.59 17.16
N TYR A 37 10.66 6.01 15.97
CA TYR A 37 11.76 5.65 15.08
C TYR A 37 12.49 6.87 14.51
N LYS A 38 11.81 8.01 14.32
CA LYS A 38 12.47 9.28 14.01
C LYS A 38 13.47 9.67 15.09
N GLU A 39 13.05 9.57 16.36
CA GLU A 39 13.86 9.95 17.49
C GLU A 39 15.04 8.98 17.70
N MET A 40 14.79 7.67 17.59
CA MET A 40 15.84 6.65 17.58
C MET A 40 16.83 6.90 16.44
N TYR A 41 16.34 7.11 15.21
CA TYR A 41 17.20 7.40 14.05
C TYR A 41 18.06 8.64 14.28
N ARG A 42 17.49 9.71 14.84
CA ARG A 42 18.20 10.96 15.15
C ARG A 42 19.36 10.71 16.11
N LYS A 43 19.11 9.99 17.22
CA LYS A 43 20.13 9.67 18.24
C LYS A 43 21.20 8.71 17.71
N LEU A 44 20.79 7.61 17.07
CA LEU A 44 21.71 6.63 16.49
C LEU A 44 22.58 7.26 15.39
N SER A 45 22.01 8.14 14.55
CA SER A 45 22.78 8.88 13.54
C SER A 45 23.84 9.81 14.16
N GLN A 46 23.58 10.36 15.35
CA GLN A 46 24.58 11.17 16.06
C GLN A 46 25.72 10.31 16.61
N LEU A 47 25.41 9.12 17.15
CA LEU A 47 26.40 8.18 17.66
C LEU A 47 27.30 7.60 16.56
N VAL A 48 26.73 7.25 15.40
CA VAL A 48 27.53 6.80 14.24
C VAL A 48 28.50 7.88 13.77
N ARG A 49 28.08 9.16 13.75
CA ARG A 49 28.97 10.29 13.41
C ARG A 49 30.11 10.49 14.42
N GLN A 50 29.97 9.96 15.63
CA GLN A 50 31.01 9.96 16.67
C GLN A 50 31.93 8.73 16.58
N HIS A 51 31.93 8.02 15.44
CA HIS A 51 32.74 6.83 15.15
C HIS A 51 32.41 5.59 15.99
N ASN A 52 31.15 5.44 16.41
CA ASN A 52 30.67 4.21 17.00
C ASN A 52 30.11 3.29 15.90
N GLU A 53 31.00 2.52 15.24
CA GLU A 53 30.63 1.60 14.15
C GLU A 53 29.70 0.47 14.61
N ASP A 54 29.73 0.09 15.89
CA ASP A 54 28.89 -0.97 16.46
C ASP A 54 27.38 -0.62 16.38
N VAL A 55 27.06 0.68 16.31
CA VAL A 55 25.68 1.19 16.29
C VAL A 55 25.11 1.28 14.87
N GLN A 56 25.92 1.05 13.83
CA GLN A 56 25.48 1.12 12.43
C GLN A 56 24.36 0.11 12.13
N SER A 57 24.45 -1.09 12.69
CA SER A 57 23.44 -2.14 12.50
C SER A 57 22.06 -1.73 13.07
N SER A 58 22.04 -1.17 14.27
CA SER A 58 20.83 -0.62 14.91
C SER A 58 20.27 0.57 14.11
N LEU A 59 21.13 1.44 13.59
CA LEU A 59 20.70 2.55 12.74
C LEU A 59 20.02 2.04 11.46
N ASP A 60 20.59 1.04 10.79
CA ASP A 60 20.02 0.45 9.58
C ASP A 60 18.70 -0.27 9.87
N TYR A 61 18.59 -0.96 11.01
CA TYR A 61 17.35 -1.56 11.49
C TYR A 61 16.25 -0.50 11.70
N VAL A 62 16.52 0.52 12.51
CA VAL A 62 15.57 1.61 12.80
C VAL A 62 15.18 2.35 11.52
N LYS A 63 16.14 2.58 10.62
CA LYS A 63 15.87 3.21 9.33
C LYS A 63 14.89 2.40 8.48
N ARG A 64 15.07 1.07 8.40
CA ARG A 64 14.15 0.17 7.66
C ARG A 64 12.75 0.20 8.26
N LYS A 65 12.65 0.17 9.60
CA LYS A 65 11.39 0.29 10.34
C LYS A 65 10.67 1.59 10.06
N LEU A 66 11.40 2.70 10.12
CA LEU A 66 10.84 4.02 9.87
C LEU A 66 10.29 4.13 8.44
N ILE A 67 11.06 3.69 7.45
CA ILE A 67 10.61 3.68 6.05
C ILE A 67 9.37 2.80 5.87
N TYR A 68 9.35 1.62 6.47
CA TYR A 68 8.19 0.74 6.46
C TYR A 68 6.96 1.44 7.05
N CYS A 69 7.06 1.98 8.27
CA CYS A 69 5.96 2.68 8.89
C CYS A 69 5.50 3.87 8.07
N LEU A 70 6.39 4.65 7.46
CA LEU A 70 6.01 5.79 6.61
C LEU A 70 5.26 5.36 5.33
N ILE A 71 5.72 4.29 4.67
CA ILE A 71 5.08 3.77 3.45
C ILE A 71 3.70 3.16 3.76
N HIS A 72 3.54 2.48 4.90
CA HIS A 72 2.29 1.83 5.29
C HIS A 72 1.30 2.78 5.99
N TYR A 73 1.77 3.67 6.85
CA TYR A 73 0.93 4.68 7.48
C TYR A 73 0.34 5.65 6.47
N GLY A 74 1.14 6.05 5.48
CA GLY A 74 0.66 6.89 4.39
C GLY A 74 -0.48 6.24 3.60
N THR A 75 -0.70 4.93 3.72
CA THR A 75 -1.82 4.25 3.05
C THR A 75 -3.09 4.16 3.88
N TYR A 76 -3.05 4.17 5.23
CA TYR A 76 -4.23 3.97 6.09
C TYR A 76 -4.11 4.63 7.48
N LEU A 77 -5.12 5.41 7.87
CA LEU A 77 -5.26 5.93 9.24
C LEU A 77 -6.04 4.97 10.14
N LYS A 78 -5.47 4.71 11.32
CA LYS A 78 -5.95 3.73 12.32
C LYS A 78 -7.24 4.12 13.03
N THR A 79 -7.50 5.41 13.24
CA THR A 79 -8.63 5.85 14.07
C THR A 79 -9.93 6.02 13.29
N GLU A 80 -9.89 6.02 11.95
CA GLU A 80 -11.07 6.37 11.14
C GLU A 80 -11.32 5.51 9.90
N PHE A 81 -10.65 4.36 9.71
CA PHE A 81 -10.86 3.47 8.55
C PHE A 81 -10.96 4.26 7.21
N GLN A 82 -10.14 5.30 7.05
CA GLN A 82 -10.21 6.24 5.93
C GLN A 82 -8.80 6.59 5.46
N LYS A 83 -8.64 6.70 4.13
CA LYS A 83 -7.40 7.18 3.50
C LYS A 83 -7.38 8.71 3.53
N ASP A 84 -6.25 9.27 3.97
CA ASP A 84 -5.95 10.70 3.91
C ASP A 84 -4.81 10.94 2.92
N ASP A 85 -5.14 11.47 1.75
CA ASP A 85 -4.17 11.72 0.67
C ASP A 85 -3.08 12.75 1.07
N TYR A 86 -3.38 13.70 1.96
CA TYR A 86 -2.40 14.70 2.40
C TYR A 86 -1.40 14.10 3.37
N LEU A 87 -1.90 13.29 4.32
CA LEU A 87 -1.03 12.54 5.21
C LEU A 87 -0.20 11.52 4.42
N ALA A 88 -0.82 10.81 3.47
CA ALA A 88 -0.14 9.91 2.54
C ALA A 88 1.06 10.57 1.88
N ARG A 89 0.81 11.74 1.28
CA ARG A 89 1.84 12.54 0.64
C ARG A 89 2.96 12.91 1.62
N SER A 90 2.62 13.42 2.80
CA SER A 90 3.60 13.84 3.82
C SER A 90 4.49 12.66 4.25
N CYS A 91 3.90 11.51 4.52
CA CYS A 91 4.64 10.31 4.93
C CYS A 91 5.54 9.77 3.81
N LEU A 92 5.07 9.77 2.56
CA LEU A 92 5.87 9.32 1.41
C LEU A 92 7.01 10.30 1.09
N GLU A 93 6.77 11.61 1.13
CA GLU A 93 7.82 12.63 1.00
C GLU A 93 8.87 12.48 2.11
N GLU A 94 8.44 12.13 3.32
CA GLU A 94 9.33 11.85 4.44
C GLU A 94 10.09 10.53 4.26
N ALA A 95 9.47 9.47 3.74
CA ALA A 95 10.16 8.23 3.40
C ALA A 95 11.33 8.48 2.42
N LEU A 96 11.12 9.33 1.41
CA LEU A 96 12.17 9.74 0.47
C LEU A 96 13.32 10.53 1.10
N LYS A 97 13.16 11.11 2.30
CA LYS A 97 14.29 11.73 3.03
C LYS A 97 15.25 10.66 3.56
N TYR A 98 14.71 9.53 4.01
CA TYR A 98 15.49 8.40 4.52
C TYR A 98 15.99 7.49 3.39
N ASP A 99 15.19 7.33 2.34
CA ASP A 99 15.49 6.53 1.17
C ASP A 99 15.13 7.27 -0.12
N LYS A 100 16.07 8.10 -0.59
CA LYS A 100 15.89 8.95 -1.77
C LYS A 100 15.63 8.18 -3.07
N ARG A 101 15.93 6.87 -3.09
CA ARG A 101 15.82 6.02 -4.26
C ARG A 101 14.72 4.97 -4.12
N ASN A 102 13.75 5.21 -3.24
CA ASN A 102 12.62 4.31 -3.05
C ASN A 102 11.67 4.38 -4.28
N PRO A 103 11.59 3.32 -5.11
CA PRO A 103 10.80 3.36 -6.33
C PRO A 103 9.30 3.46 -6.03
N LEU A 104 8.81 2.68 -5.07
CA LEU A 104 7.40 2.65 -4.67
C LEU A 104 6.93 3.98 -4.08
N ALA A 105 7.74 4.63 -3.24
CA ALA A 105 7.37 5.94 -2.67
C ALA A 105 7.28 7.01 -3.76
N SER A 106 8.24 7.04 -4.69
CA SER A 106 8.18 7.91 -5.87
C SER A 106 6.94 7.60 -6.73
N TYR A 107 6.63 6.33 -7.00
CA TYR A 107 5.45 5.94 -7.77
C TYR A 107 4.14 6.46 -7.15
N ARG A 108 3.95 6.23 -5.84
CA ARG A 108 2.75 6.65 -5.12
C ARG A 108 2.62 8.17 -5.03
N LEU A 109 3.73 8.90 -4.89
CA LEU A 109 3.74 10.37 -4.96
C LEU A 109 3.40 10.88 -6.36
N GLY A 110 3.82 10.17 -7.41
CA GLY A 110 3.41 10.43 -8.79
C GLY A 110 1.90 10.32 -8.94
N PHE A 111 1.31 9.21 -8.48
CA PHE A 111 -0.13 8.99 -8.50
C PHE A 111 -0.91 10.06 -7.71
N LEU A 112 -0.47 10.40 -6.49
CA LEU A 112 -1.10 11.46 -5.70
C LEU A 112 -1.01 12.82 -6.41
N SER A 113 0.14 13.16 -6.99
CA SER A 113 0.32 14.40 -7.74
C SER A 113 -0.58 14.44 -8.98
N TYR A 114 -0.73 13.32 -9.69
CA TYR A 114 -1.66 13.17 -10.80
C TYR A 114 -3.11 13.43 -10.36
N LYS A 115 -3.54 12.80 -9.25
CA LYS A 115 -4.88 12.99 -8.67
C LYS A 115 -5.17 14.44 -8.30
N PHE A 116 -4.16 15.19 -7.87
CA PHE A 116 -4.26 16.62 -7.56
C PHE A 116 -4.03 17.54 -8.77
N ASN A 117 -3.94 16.99 -9.99
CA ASN A 117 -3.65 17.72 -11.23
C ASN A 117 -2.31 18.50 -11.22
N ASP A 118 -1.35 18.11 -10.37
CA ASP A 118 0.02 18.64 -10.39
C ASP A 118 0.87 17.80 -11.36
N TYR A 119 0.58 17.97 -12.66
CA TYR A 119 1.16 17.13 -13.71
C TYR A 119 2.68 17.25 -13.82
N ILE A 120 3.26 18.40 -13.44
CA ILE A 120 4.72 18.60 -13.45
C ILE A 120 5.38 17.75 -12.37
N LYS A 121 4.89 17.81 -11.11
CA LYS A 121 5.42 16.95 -10.05
C LYS A 121 5.16 15.48 -10.33
N SER A 122 3.97 15.17 -10.86
CA SER A 122 3.62 13.81 -11.28
C SER A 122 4.65 13.22 -12.25
N ILE A 123 5.05 13.97 -13.29
CA ILE A 123 6.10 13.55 -14.22
C ILE A 123 7.42 13.28 -13.50
N GLN A 124 7.86 14.20 -12.65
CA GLN A 124 9.13 14.06 -11.92
C GLN A 124 9.15 12.79 -11.06
N TYR A 125 8.06 12.52 -10.35
CA TYR A 125 7.97 11.35 -9.49
C TYR A 125 7.88 10.04 -10.27
N PHE A 126 7.10 9.97 -11.36
CA PHE A 126 7.05 8.75 -12.17
C PHE A 126 8.37 8.46 -12.89
N GLN A 127 9.09 9.48 -13.34
CA GLN A 127 10.46 9.31 -13.88
C GLN A 127 11.40 8.74 -12.81
N GLN A 128 11.40 9.33 -11.61
CA GLN A 128 12.21 8.82 -10.49
C GLN A 128 11.86 7.38 -10.14
N ALA A 129 10.56 7.03 -10.11
CA ALA A 129 10.11 5.68 -9.80
C ALA A 129 10.69 4.65 -10.79
N LEU A 130 10.58 4.93 -12.10
CA LEU A 130 11.07 4.06 -13.16
C LEU A 130 12.61 3.99 -13.19
N ASP A 131 13.29 5.12 -13.04
CA ASP A 131 14.76 5.16 -12.99
C ASP A 131 15.27 4.34 -11.80
N HIS A 132 14.73 4.59 -10.61
CA HIS A 132 15.16 3.88 -9.40
C HIS A 132 14.90 2.39 -9.47
N ASP A 133 13.75 1.97 -10.01
CA ASP A 133 13.42 0.56 -10.18
C ASP A 133 14.38 -0.15 -11.16
N GLN A 134 14.72 0.51 -12.28
CA GLN A 134 15.65 -0.02 -13.27
C GLN A 134 17.08 -0.21 -12.71
N TYR A 135 17.57 0.76 -11.93
CA TYR A 135 18.95 0.76 -11.41
C TYR A 135 19.10 0.05 -10.06
N HIS A 136 18.01 -0.24 -9.35
CA HIS A 136 18.00 -0.91 -8.04
C HIS A 136 17.13 -2.16 -8.01
N LYS A 137 17.46 -3.13 -8.88
CA LYS A 137 16.70 -4.39 -9.05
C LYS A 137 16.60 -5.31 -7.82
N GLN A 138 17.22 -4.95 -6.70
CA GLN A 138 17.17 -5.70 -5.43
C GLN A 138 16.60 -4.84 -4.29
N HIS A 139 15.94 -3.73 -4.62
CA HIS A 139 15.31 -2.87 -3.62
C HIS A 139 14.12 -3.60 -2.96
N LEU A 140 13.89 -3.39 -1.66
CA LEU A 140 12.74 -4.02 -0.97
C LEU A 140 11.39 -3.56 -1.52
N TYR A 141 11.35 -2.36 -2.10
CA TYR A 141 10.14 -1.68 -2.57
C TYR A 141 10.13 -1.51 -4.10
N GLN A 142 10.41 -2.59 -4.83
CA GLN A 142 10.35 -2.57 -6.30
C GLN A 142 8.92 -2.34 -6.78
N LEU A 143 8.80 -1.84 -8.01
CA LEU A 143 7.53 -1.81 -8.71
C LEU A 143 7.23 -3.18 -9.32
N ASN A 144 5.96 -3.56 -9.33
CA ASN A 144 5.53 -4.68 -10.17
C ASN A 144 5.33 -4.24 -11.64
N GLU A 145 5.15 -5.20 -12.54
CA GLU A 145 5.04 -4.94 -13.98
C GLU A 145 3.89 -4.00 -14.33
N GLN A 146 2.75 -4.14 -13.63
CA GLN A 146 1.59 -3.30 -13.86
C GLN A 146 1.82 -1.86 -13.37
N GLN A 147 2.49 -1.66 -12.24
CA GLN A 147 2.89 -0.34 -11.74
C GLN A 147 3.88 0.33 -12.69
N GLN A 148 4.85 -0.40 -13.23
CA GLN A 148 5.77 0.12 -14.27
C GLN A 148 4.99 0.55 -15.51
N PHE A 149 4.06 -0.28 -15.99
CA PHE A 149 3.22 0.04 -17.14
C PHE A 149 2.34 1.26 -16.90
N ASN A 150 1.67 1.32 -15.74
CA ASN A 150 0.84 2.45 -15.34
C ASN A 150 1.66 3.74 -15.22
N ALA A 151 2.88 3.69 -14.69
CA ALA A 151 3.77 4.87 -14.62
C ALA A 151 4.05 5.46 -16.01
N HIS A 152 4.27 4.62 -17.03
CA HIS A 152 4.42 5.09 -18.42
C HIS A 152 3.15 5.72 -18.99
N LEU A 153 1.97 5.14 -18.69
CA LEU A 153 0.68 5.75 -19.08
C LEU A 153 0.46 7.09 -18.39
N TYR A 154 0.72 7.18 -17.09
CA TYR A 154 0.59 8.44 -16.36
C TYR A 154 1.54 9.52 -16.88
N LEU A 155 2.79 9.17 -17.19
CA LEU A 155 3.74 10.09 -17.83
C LEU A 155 3.19 10.67 -19.14
N THR A 156 2.65 9.78 -19.99
CA THR A 156 2.05 10.18 -21.26
C THR A 156 0.86 11.10 -21.03
N ASN A 157 -0.02 10.76 -20.09
CA ASN A 157 -1.20 11.58 -19.77
C ASN A 157 -0.82 12.94 -19.21
N CYS A 158 0.16 13.03 -18.31
CA CYS A 158 0.63 14.31 -17.80
C CYS A 158 1.15 15.21 -18.92
N ALA A 159 1.95 14.67 -19.86
CA ALA A 159 2.45 15.44 -20.99
C ALA A 159 1.31 15.93 -21.90
N LEU A 160 0.32 15.07 -22.19
CA LEU A 160 -0.85 15.43 -22.98
C LEU A 160 -1.73 16.48 -22.30
N GLN A 161 -1.91 16.41 -20.99
CA GLN A 161 -2.66 17.41 -20.22
C GLN A 161 -1.94 18.77 -20.23
N ILE A 162 -0.63 18.80 -20.05
CA ILE A 162 0.16 20.04 -20.14
C ILE A 162 0.07 20.64 -21.55
N ALA A 163 0.13 19.81 -22.60
CA ALA A 163 -0.04 20.28 -23.98
C ALA A 163 -1.44 20.88 -24.22
N LYS A 164 -2.48 20.20 -23.73
CA LYS A 164 -3.87 20.69 -23.79
C LYS A 164 -4.03 22.03 -23.04
N GLU A 165 -3.54 22.13 -21.81
CA GLU A 165 -3.61 23.38 -21.03
C GLU A 165 -2.87 24.53 -21.70
N THR A 166 -1.68 24.25 -22.27
CA THR A 166 -0.90 25.23 -23.03
C THR A 166 -1.71 25.76 -24.20
N TYR A 167 -2.35 24.88 -24.97
CA TYR A 167 -3.20 25.27 -26.08
C TYR A 167 -4.40 26.12 -25.65
N GLU A 168 -5.10 25.70 -24.58
CA GLU A 168 -6.24 26.45 -24.03
C GLU A 168 -5.82 27.86 -23.58
N LYS A 169 -4.66 28.00 -22.93
CA LYS A 169 -4.08 29.30 -22.53
C LYS A 169 -3.70 30.15 -23.74
N MET A 170 -3.10 29.57 -24.77
CA MET A 170 -2.74 30.30 -26.00
C MET A 170 -3.97 30.91 -26.69
N ASN A 171 -5.10 30.18 -26.75
CA ASN A 171 -6.34 30.69 -27.33
C ASN A 171 -6.97 31.86 -26.56
N GLN A 172 -6.59 32.05 -25.29
CA GLN A 172 -7.04 33.17 -24.46
C GLN A 172 -6.16 34.43 -24.63
N LEU A 173 -5.03 34.34 -25.34
CA LEU A 173 -4.12 35.46 -25.53
C LEU A 173 -4.69 36.50 -26.51
N PRO A 174 -4.48 37.82 -26.26
CA PRO A 174 -5.00 38.89 -27.12
C PRO A 174 -4.56 38.80 -28.59
N PHE A 175 -3.38 38.24 -28.84
CA PHE A 175 -2.78 38.09 -30.17
C PHE A 175 -3.25 36.84 -30.94
N ALA A 176 -3.96 35.90 -30.29
CA ALA A 176 -4.45 34.67 -30.92
C ALA A 176 -5.53 34.91 -32.00
N LYS A 177 -6.01 36.15 -32.16
CA LYS A 177 -6.96 36.54 -33.21
C LYS A 177 -6.34 36.68 -34.61
N ILE A 178 -5.01 36.62 -34.74
CA ILE A 178 -4.32 36.86 -36.03
C ILE A 178 -3.96 35.54 -36.75
N GLN A 179 -3.82 34.43 -36.01
CA GLN A 179 -3.64 33.08 -36.56
C GLN A 179 -4.46 32.09 -35.72
N GLU A 180 -5.51 31.51 -36.31
CA GLU A 180 -6.20 30.38 -35.69
C GLU A 180 -5.20 29.21 -35.58
N ILE A 181 -4.90 28.79 -34.36
CA ILE A 181 -4.04 27.63 -34.13
C ILE A 181 -4.80 26.38 -34.62
N PRO A 182 -4.24 25.55 -35.52
CA PRO A 182 -4.97 24.44 -36.14
C PRO A 182 -5.52 23.45 -35.12
N LYS A 183 -6.85 23.47 -34.90
CA LYS A 183 -7.54 22.52 -34.00
C LYS A 183 -7.36 21.05 -34.39
N GLN A 184 -7.09 20.79 -35.67
CA GLN A 184 -6.91 19.44 -36.21
C GLN A 184 -5.68 18.71 -35.66
N GLU A 185 -4.63 19.43 -35.25
CA GLU A 185 -3.40 18.82 -34.74
C GLU A 185 -3.52 18.31 -33.29
N LEU A 186 -4.49 18.83 -32.53
CA LEU A 186 -4.74 18.43 -31.14
C LEU A 186 -5.74 17.30 -30.99
N ALA A 187 -6.59 17.06 -31.99
CA ALA A 187 -7.59 16.00 -31.93
C ALA A 187 -6.95 14.61 -31.66
N PRO A 188 -5.81 14.22 -32.28
CA PRO A 188 -5.13 12.97 -31.94
C PRO A 188 -4.59 12.93 -30.50
N LEU A 189 -4.06 14.06 -30.00
CA LEU A 189 -3.53 14.17 -28.63
C LEU A 189 -4.64 14.00 -27.59
N ILE A 190 -5.80 14.62 -27.82
CA ILE A 190 -6.97 14.49 -26.97
C ILE A 190 -7.53 13.06 -27.03
N SER A 191 -7.56 12.42 -28.21
CA SER A 191 -7.97 11.02 -28.32
C SER A 191 -7.06 10.10 -27.50
N GLY A 192 -5.74 10.25 -27.64
CA GLY A 192 -4.77 9.45 -26.87
C GLY A 192 -4.93 9.64 -25.36
N LEU A 193 -5.15 10.87 -24.90
CA LEU A 193 -5.42 11.16 -23.49
C LEU A 193 -6.67 10.43 -22.99
N LEU A 194 -7.78 10.53 -23.73
CA LEU A 194 -9.05 9.91 -23.37
C LEU A 194 -8.97 8.37 -23.39
N GLU A 195 -8.25 7.81 -24.35
CA GLU A 195 -8.02 6.36 -24.44
C GLU A 195 -7.22 5.85 -23.24
N ASN A 196 -6.15 6.54 -22.88
CA ASN A 196 -5.34 6.20 -21.72
C ASN A 196 -6.12 6.36 -20.40
N GLU A 197 -6.85 7.47 -20.20
CA GLU A 197 -7.69 7.67 -19.02
C GLU A 197 -8.74 6.56 -18.90
N LYS A 198 -9.38 6.22 -20.03
CA LYS A 198 -10.36 5.13 -20.08
C LYS A 198 -9.73 3.78 -19.74
N TYR A 199 -8.51 3.52 -20.20
CA TYR A 199 -7.76 2.32 -19.84
C TYR A 199 -7.48 2.30 -18.33
N LEU A 200 -6.92 3.37 -17.77
CA LEU A 200 -6.58 3.45 -16.34
C LEU A 200 -7.83 3.27 -15.46
N LEU A 201 -8.96 3.86 -15.83
CA LEU A 201 -10.22 3.71 -15.11
C LEU A 201 -10.79 2.28 -15.19
N ARG A 202 -10.62 1.61 -16.33
CA ARG A 202 -11.08 0.23 -16.55
C ARG A 202 -10.21 -0.82 -15.86
N ASN A 203 -8.98 -0.46 -15.52
CA ASN A 203 -7.99 -1.35 -14.94
C ASN A 203 -7.48 -0.82 -13.59
N ALA A 204 -8.32 -0.10 -12.85
CA ALA A 204 -7.93 0.58 -11.62
C ALA A 204 -7.75 -0.39 -10.43
N PHE A 205 -8.40 -1.55 -10.48
CA PHE A 205 -8.37 -2.57 -9.44
C PHE A 205 -7.92 -3.90 -10.01
N TYR A 206 -7.18 -4.66 -9.22
CA TYR A 206 -7.09 -6.10 -9.43
C TYR A 206 -8.37 -6.77 -8.96
N LYS A 207 -8.72 -7.87 -9.61
CA LYS A 207 -9.72 -8.83 -9.20
C LYS A 207 -9.09 -10.21 -9.25
N ILE A 208 -8.75 -10.72 -8.08
CA ILE A 208 -8.03 -11.98 -7.91
C ILE A 208 -9.00 -13.06 -7.44
N SER A 209 -8.91 -14.22 -8.06
CA SER A 209 -9.51 -15.48 -7.63
C SER A 209 -8.41 -16.53 -7.54
N ARG A 210 -8.77 -17.80 -7.27
CA ARG A 210 -7.80 -18.89 -7.17
C ARG A 210 -6.91 -19.05 -8.41
N ASP A 211 -7.52 -18.99 -9.59
CA ASP A 211 -6.85 -19.35 -10.85
C ASP A 211 -6.57 -18.14 -11.75
N VAL A 212 -7.20 -17.00 -11.46
CA VAL A 212 -7.22 -15.83 -12.35
C VAL A 212 -6.95 -14.56 -11.56
N THR A 213 -5.99 -13.79 -12.06
CA THR A 213 -5.75 -12.39 -11.70
C THR A 213 -6.09 -11.55 -12.92
N ASP A 214 -7.18 -10.79 -12.83
CA ASP A 214 -7.59 -9.83 -13.85
C ASP A 214 -7.60 -8.41 -13.28
N THR A 215 -7.77 -7.43 -14.15
CA THR A 215 -8.03 -6.04 -13.77
C THR A 215 -9.48 -5.66 -14.06
N CYS A 216 -10.02 -4.74 -13.26
CA CYS A 216 -11.36 -4.21 -13.43
C CYS A 216 -11.48 -2.75 -12.96
N SER A 217 -12.62 -2.15 -13.29
CA SER A 217 -12.99 -0.82 -12.86
C SER A 217 -13.57 -0.83 -11.45
N LYS A 218 -13.53 0.35 -10.80
CA LYS A 218 -14.21 0.57 -9.51
C LYS A 218 -15.70 0.23 -9.58
N ALA A 219 -16.37 0.60 -10.67
CA ALA A 219 -17.80 0.33 -10.85
C ALA A 219 -18.10 -1.17 -10.92
N GLU A 220 -17.19 -1.96 -11.47
CA GLU A 220 -17.31 -3.42 -11.49
C GLU A 220 -17.10 -4.03 -10.09
N CYS A 221 -16.14 -3.52 -9.31
CA CYS A 221 -16.00 -3.88 -7.89
C CYS A 221 -17.28 -3.57 -7.12
N GLU A 222 -17.80 -2.34 -7.22
CA GLU A 222 -19.01 -1.91 -6.52
C GLU A 222 -20.25 -2.72 -6.91
N LYS A 223 -20.36 -3.11 -8.19
CA LYS A 223 -21.40 -4.02 -8.65
C LYS A 223 -21.29 -5.40 -8.02
N LEU A 224 -20.07 -5.95 -7.92
CA LEU A 224 -19.83 -7.25 -7.28
C LEU A 224 -20.17 -7.21 -5.78
N ILE A 225 -19.85 -6.10 -5.11
CA ILE A 225 -20.19 -5.88 -3.70
C ILE A 225 -21.71 -5.72 -3.50
N SER A 226 -22.38 -5.00 -4.39
CA SER A 226 -23.83 -4.78 -4.30
C SER A 226 -24.67 -6.02 -4.65
N SER A 227 -24.09 -6.95 -5.41
CA SER A 227 -24.72 -8.21 -5.82
C SER A 227 -23.69 -9.34 -5.80
N PRO A 228 -23.25 -9.77 -4.60
CA PRO A 228 -22.24 -10.81 -4.46
C PRO A 228 -22.79 -12.15 -5.00
N PRO A 229 -21.95 -12.95 -5.68
CA PRO A 229 -22.34 -14.32 -6.01
C PRO A 229 -22.62 -15.12 -4.73
N PRO A 230 -23.57 -16.07 -4.76
CA PRO A 230 -23.88 -16.88 -3.59
C PRO A 230 -22.64 -17.68 -3.15
N GLU A 231 -22.51 -17.89 -1.85
CA GLU A 231 -21.45 -18.72 -1.25
C GLU A 231 -20.04 -18.30 -1.66
N THR A 232 -19.84 -17.01 -1.90
CA THR A 232 -18.56 -16.45 -2.34
C THR A 232 -18.05 -15.42 -1.34
N LEU A 233 -16.79 -15.57 -0.94
CA LEU A 233 -16.12 -14.59 -0.10
C LEU A 233 -15.60 -13.43 -0.96
N LEU A 234 -15.98 -12.19 -0.62
CA LEU A 234 -15.39 -11.01 -1.22
C LEU A 234 -14.50 -10.32 -0.19
N LEU A 235 -13.27 -10.00 -0.57
CA LEU A 235 -12.38 -9.13 0.19
C LEU A 235 -12.08 -7.89 -0.65
N TYR A 236 -12.52 -6.72 -0.18
CA TYR A 236 -12.39 -5.48 -0.93
C TYR A 236 -11.61 -4.42 -0.14
N PHE A 237 -10.45 -4.07 -0.67
CA PHE A 237 -9.63 -2.94 -0.24
C PHE A 237 -10.10 -1.70 -1.01
N SER A 238 -11.12 -1.04 -0.48
CA SER A 238 -11.69 0.15 -1.11
C SER A 238 -10.78 1.38 -0.95
N ASP A 239 -11.20 2.52 -1.50
CA ASP A 239 -10.51 3.80 -1.31
C ASP A 239 -10.56 4.31 0.15
N ARG A 240 -11.35 3.71 1.04
CA ARG A 240 -11.46 4.17 2.43
C ARG A 240 -11.31 3.03 3.42
N THR A 241 -12.14 2.01 3.29
CA THR A 241 -12.25 0.89 4.22
C THR A 241 -11.79 -0.42 3.57
N ILE A 242 -11.42 -1.39 4.41
CA ILE A 242 -11.21 -2.78 3.98
C ILE A 242 -12.38 -3.58 4.53
N ILE A 243 -13.11 -4.27 3.65
CA ILE A 243 -14.31 -5.02 4.02
C ILE A 243 -14.23 -6.46 3.49
N ALA A 244 -14.69 -7.40 4.30
CA ALA A 244 -15.00 -8.76 3.88
C ALA A 244 -16.52 -8.94 3.81
N LEU A 245 -17.01 -9.57 2.75
CA LEU A 245 -18.42 -9.91 2.56
C LEU A 245 -18.61 -11.39 2.28
N PHE A 246 -19.66 -11.97 2.87
CA PHE A 246 -20.09 -13.34 2.59
C PHE A 246 -21.60 -13.45 2.80
N ASN A 247 -22.34 -13.90 1.78
CA ASN A 247 -23.80 -14.11 1.85
C ASN A 247 -24.60 -12.92 2.44
N GLY A 248 -24.20 -11.68 2.12
CA GLY A 248 -24.88 -10.46 2.56
C GLY A 248 -24.41 -9.93 3.93
N GLU A 249 -23.57 -10.66 4.64
CA GLU A 249 -22.94 -10.21 5.88
C GLU A 249 -21.62 -9.50 5.57
N GLU A 250 -21.36 -8.39 6.28
CA GLU A 250 -20.19 -7.53 6.09
C GLU A 250 -19.39 -7.38 7.39
N VAL A 251 -18.06 -7.43 7.26
CA VAL A 251 -17.12 -7.16 8.35
C VAL A 251 -16.04 -6.19 7.88
N SER A 252 -15.89 -5.08 8.60
CA SER A 252 -14.74 -4.18 8.42
C SER A 252 -13.49 -4.79 9.03
N LEU A 253 -12.39 -4.76 8.28
CA LEU A 253 -11.09 -5.29 8.67
C LEU A 253 -10.06 -4.17 8.81
N THR A 254 -9.07 -4.39 9.68
CA THR A 254 -7.84 -3.58 9.66
C THR A 254 -6.98 -3.95 8.45
N GLN A 255 -5.96 -3.12 8.16
CA GLN A 255 -4.99 -3.41 7.09
C GLN A 255 -4.30 -4.76 7.30
N ASP A 256 -3.81 -5.02 8.52
CA ASP A 256 -3.11 -6.25 8.86
C ASP A 256 -4.04 -7.47 8.72
N GLN A 257 -5.31 -7.33 9.12
CA GLN A 257 -6.32 -8.38 8.95
C GLN A 257 -6.66 -8.63 7.48
N GLY A 258 -6.82 -7.58 6.68
CA GLY A 258 -7.06 -7.69 5.24
C GLY A 258 -5.93 -8.39 4.51
N TYR A 259 -4.67 -7.97 4.77
CA TYR A 259 -3.51 -8.64 4.19
C TYR A 259 -3.37 -10.09 4.65
N MET A 260 -3.63 -10.35 5.93
CA MET A 260 -3.61 -11.72 6.46
C MET A 260 -4.65 -12.62 5.78
N LEU A 261 -5.89 -12.14 5.63
CA LEU A 261 -6.93 -12.89 4.93
C LEU A 261 -6.56 -13.10 3.45
N SER A 262 -6.09 -12.06 2.76
CA SER A 262 -5.61 -12.15 1.38
C SER A 262 -4.50 -13.20 1.22
N TYR A 263 -3.53 -13.19 2.13
CA TYR A 263 -2.45 -14.17 2.13
C TYR A 263 -2.97 -15.59 2.29
N PHE A 264 -3.87 -15.85 3.24
CA PHE A 264 -4.44 -17.19 3.41
C PHE A 264 -5.15 -17.66 2.14
N LEU A 265 -5.97 -16.81 1.53
CA LEU A 265 -6.74 -17.15 0.33
C LEU A 265 -5.86 -17.43 -0.89
N ILE A 266 -4.75 -16.70 -1.07
CA ILE A 266 -3.92 -16.79 -2.28
C ILE A 266 -2.73 -17.74 -2.13
N LYS A 267 -2.11 -17.76 -0.94
CA LYS A 267 -0.76 -18.34 -0.75
C LYS A 267 -0.71 -19.54 0.19
N SER A 268 -1.79 -19.84 0.91
CA SER A 268 -1.82 -20.97 1.85
C SER A 268 -2.67 -22.13 1.35
N SER A 269 -2.28 -23.34 1.72
CA SER A 269 -3.03 -24.57 1.51
C SER A 269 -2.73 -25.55 2.64
N GLU A 270 -3.42 -26.68 2.70
CA GLU A 270 -3.13 -27.71 3.70
C GLU A 270 -1.67 -28.22 3.62
N GLU A 271 -1.15 -28.37 2.40
CA GLU A 271 0.24 -28.80 2.16
C GLU A 271 1.26 -27.69 2.47
N HIS A 272 0.87 -26.43 2.27
CA HIS A 272 1.71 -25.25 2.48
C HIS A 272 1.01 -24.26 3.40
N PRO A 273 0.87 -24.57 4.71
CA PRO A 273 0.17 -23.70 5.64
C PRO A 273 1.06 -22.52 6.04
N ALA A 274 0.43 -21.37 6.22
CA ALA A 274 1.12 -20.14 6.58
C ALA A 274 1.48 -20.12 8.07
N THR A 275 2.77 -19.95 8.35
CA THR A 275 3.32 -19.66 9.68
C THR A 275 3.57 -18.17 9.88
N ARG A 276 3.92 -17.77 11.10
CA ARG A 276 4.25 -16.38 11.48
C ARG A 276 5.34 -15.74 10.62
N HIS A 277 6.22 -16.55 10.04
CA HIS A 277 7.34 -16.09 9.23
C HIS A 277 6.90 -15.44 7.91
N HIS A 278 5.73 -15.82 7.39
CA HIS A 278 5.18 -15.24 6.15
C HIS A 278 4.65 -13.81 6.33
N PHE A 279 4.46 -13.38 7.59
CA PHE A 279 3.97 -12.05 7.93
C PHE A 279 5.07 -11.16 8.55
N SER A 280 6.28 -11.71 8.72
CA SER A 280 7.44 -11.07 9.34
C SER A 280 8.22 -10.26 8.29
N VAL A 281 7.71 -9.10 7.88
CA VAL A 281 8.41 -8.24 6.89
C VAL A 281 9.63 -7.56 7.50
N VAL A 282 9.47 -7.00 8.70
CA VAL A 282 10.55 -6.27 9.39
C VAL A 282 10.76 -6.80 10.82
N ASP A 283 9.77 -7.43 11.44
CA ASP A 283 9.82 -7.95 12.82
C ASP A 283 9.63 -9.45 12.88
N THR A 284 10.36 -10.10 13.79
CA THR A 284 10.04 -11.47 14.18
C THR A 284 8.77 -11.48 15.03
N ILE A 285 7.68 -12.01 14.47
CA ILE A 285 6.41 -12.15 15.18
C ILE A 285 6.52 -13.29 16.19
N ARG A 286 6.15 -13.06 17.46
CA ARG A 286 6.12 -14.11 18.49
C ARG A 286 5.01 -15.14 18.21
N PRO A 287 5.16 -16.44 18.55
CA PRO A 287 4.16 -17.46 18.22
C PRO A 287 2.75 -17.19 18.77
N ASN A 288 2.65 -16.75 20.03
CA ASN A 288 1.35 -16.44 20.64
C ASN A 288 0.68 -15.23 19.97
N THR A 289 1.47 -14.22 19.59
CA THR A 289 1.01 -13.04 18.86
C THR A 289 0.39 -13.44 17.54
N TYR A 290 1.05 -14.33 16.78
CA TYR A 290 0.50 -14.84 15.53
C TYR A 290 -0.84 -15.55 15.73
N ILE A 291 -0.94 -16.42 16.73
CA ILE A 291 -2.20 -17.11 17.07
C ILE A 291 -3.31 -16.10 17.41
N GLN A 292 -2.99 -15.08 18.20
CA GLN A 292 -3.98 -14.06 18.57
C GLN A 292 -4.40 -13.21 17.36
N SER A 293 -3.48 -12.82 16.49
CA SER A 293 -3.81 -12.09 15.26
C SER A 293 -4.76 -12.87 14.36
N VAL A 294 -4.55 -14.18 14.19
CA VAL A 294 -5.49 -15.03 13.43
C VAL A 294 -6.85 -15.13 14.11
N ASN A 295 -6.89 -15.26 15.44
CA ASN A 295 -8.16 -15.27 16.18
C ASN A 295 -8.91 -13.93 16.05
N ARG A 296 -8.19 -12.80 16.06
CA ARG A 296 -8.79 -11.47 15.86
C ARG A 296 -9.33 -11.26 14.45
N LEU A 297 -8.80 -11.96 13.45
CA LEU A 297 -9.40 -12.02 12.12
C LEU A 297 -10.65 -12.90 12.13
N ARG A 298 -10.56 -14.13 12.68
CA ARG A 298 -11.64 -15.13 12.63
C ARG A 298 -12.86 -14.77 13.47
N ASN A 299 -12.67 -14.20 14.66
CA ASN A 299 -13.76 -13.98 15.61
C ASN A 299 -14.82 -13.00 15.08
N PRO A 300 -14.47 -11.80 14.57
CA PRO A 300 -15.44 -10.88 13.99
C PRO A 300 -16.20 -11.50 12.80
N MET A 301 -15.50 -12.23 11.93
CA MET A 301 -16.10 -12.94 10.80
C MET A 301 -17.10 -14.00 11.27
N SER A 302 -16.69 -14.85 12.22
CA SER A 302 -17.54 -15.93 12.75
C SER A 302 -18.79 -15.37 13.47
N ASN A 303 -18.62 -14.28 14.24
CA ASN A 303 -19.74 -13.59 14.92
C ASN A 303 -20.76 -12.98 13.95
N ARG A 304 -20.36 -12.79 12.68
CA ARG A 304 -21.18 -12.27 11.58
C ARG A 304 -21.65 -13.37 10.65
N GLY A 305 -21.55 -14.64 11.05
CA GLY A 305 -22.08 -15.77 10.29
C GLY A 305 -21.19 -16.25 9.15
N PHE A 306 -19.93 -15.81 9.08
CA PHE A 306 -18.98 -16.37 8.11
C PHE A 306 -18.64 -17.81 8.50
N PRO A 307 -18.46 -18.71 7.52
CA PRO A 307 -18.02 -20.07 7.78
C PRO A 307 -16.59 -20.09 8.30
N SER A 308 -16.18 -21.20 8.91
CA SER A 308 -14.78 -21.39 9.33
C SER A 308 -13.89 -21.66 8.12
N LEU A 309 -13.45 -20.58 7.47
CA LEU A 309 -12.62 -20.62 6.24
C LEU A 309 -11.15 -20.97 6.52
N ILE A 310 -10.62 -20.51 7.66
CA ILE A 310 -9.21 -20.62 8.00
C ILE A 310 -9.03 -21.74 9.03
N GLN A 311 -8.35 -22.80 8.60
CA GLN A 311 -8.09 -23.98 9.43
C GLN A 311 -6.75 -23.86 10.14
N ARG A 312 -6.66 -24.46 11.32
CA ARG A 312 -5.44 -24.51 12.12
C ARG A 312 -4.78 -25.87 11.96
N THR A 313 -3.47 -25.88 11.78
CA THR A 313 -2.64 -27.08 11.78
C THR A 313 -1.33 -26.86 12.55
N ARG A 314 -0.47 -27.88 12.61
CA ARG A 314 0.93 -27.74 13.03
C ARG A 314 1.83 -28.01 11.84
N PHE A 315 2.76 -27.10 11.60
CA PHE A 315 3.76 -27.22 10.55
C PHE A 315 5.12 -26.87 11.14
N GLN A 316 6.12 -27.72 10.95
CA GLN A 316 7.46 -27.54 11.53
C GLN A 316 7.43 -27.21 13.04
N GLU A 317 6.63 -27.96 13.80
CA GLU A 317 6.43 -27.83 15.26
C GLU A 317 5.73 -26.55 15.75
N GLU A 318 5.47 -25.57 14.88
CA GLU A 318 4.75 -24.33 15.21
C GLU A 318 3.29 -24.31 14.76
N ALA A 319 2.53 -23.31 15.23
CA ALA A 319 1.15 -23.10 14.80
C ALA A 319 1.13 -22.53 13.38
N ALA A 320 0.36 -23.17 12.51
CA ALA A 320 0.19 -22.74 11.12
C ALA A 320 -1.28 -22.73 10.75
N TYR A 321 -1.63 -21.94 9.73
CA TYR A 321 -3.01 -21.77 9.30
C TYR A 321 -3.10 -21.79 7.78
N TYR A 322 -4.22 -22.31 7.26
CA TYR A 322 -4.45 -22.36 5.83
C TYR A 322 -5.91 -22.13 5.47
N TYR A 323 -6.15 -21.69 4.24
CA TYR A 323 -7.48 -21.66 3.66
C TYR A 323 -7.87 -23.05 3.13
N ASP A 324 -9.01 -23.58 3.57
CA ASP A 324 -9.46 -24.94 3.22
C ASP A 324 -10.16 -25.06 1.87
N GLU A 325 -10.21 -23.97 1.10
CA GLU A 325 -10.80 -23.95 -0.24
C GLU A 325 -12.30 -24.27 -0.26
N SER A 326 -12.97 -24.18 0.89
CA SER A 326 -14.39 -24.50 1.05
C SER A 326 -15.31 -23.62 0.20
N TYR A 327 -14.89 -22.40 -0.14
CA TYR A 327 -15.66 -21.45 -0.93
C TYR A 327 -14.84 -20.77 -2.03
N PRO A 328 -15.45 -20.35 -3.14
CA PRO A 328 -14.83 -19.40 -4.06
C PRO A 328 -14.59 -18.05 -3.36
N PHE A 329 -13.58 -17.31 -3.83
CA PHE A 329 -13.32 -15.97 -3.35
C PHE A 329 -12.98 -15.00 -4.48
N TYR A 330 -13.20 -13.70 -4.21
CA TYR A 330 -12.61 -12.61 -4.96
C TYR A 330 -11.91 -11.63 -4.02
N ILE A 331 -10.67 -11.27 -4.34
CA ILE A 331 -9.92 -10.22 -3.66
C ILE A 331 -9.78 -9.05 -4.63
N MET A 332 -10.14 -7.85 -4.17
CA MET A 332 -10.12 -6.65 -4.98
C MET A 332 -9.34 -5.54 -4.27
N TYR A 333 -8.30 -5.02 -4.92
CA TYR A 333 -7.49 -3.90 -4.40
C TYR A 333 -6.97 -3.04 -5.54
N ARG A 334 -6.62 -1.79 -5.22
CA ARG A 334 -6.09 -0.86 -6.22
C ARG A 334 -4.75 -1.36 -6.74
N VAL A 335 -4.61 -1.32 -8.07
CA VAL A 335 -3.34 -1.64 -8.76
C VAL A 335 -2.20 -0.75 -8.25
N ASP A 336 -2.50 0.52 -7.96
CA ASP A 336 -1.50 1.51 -7.54
C ASP A 336 -1.02 1.35 -6.08
N GLU A 337 -1.69 0.52 -5.28
CA GLU A 337 -1.43 0.37 -3.85
C GLU A 337 -0.74 -0.95 -3.48
N GLU A 338 -0.51 -1.82 -4.46
CA GLU A 338 0.12 -3.12 -4.21
C GLU A 338 1.51 -2.97 -3.59
N VAL A 339 1.74 -3.76 -2.54
CA VAL A 339 3.06 -4.06 -2.01
C VAL A 339 3.19 -5.57 -2.11
N GLU A 340 3.86 -6.08 -3.15
CA GLU A 340 4.24 -7.49 -3.17
C GLU A 340 5.31 -7.67 -2.09
N TYR A 341 4.95 -8.26 -0.96
CA TYR A 341 5.95 -8.87 -0.09
C TYR A 341 6.32 -10.22 -0.68
N ARG A 342 7.54 -10.30 -1.22
CA ARG A 342 8.13 -11.55 -1.71
C ARG A 342 8.85 -12.29 -0.61
#